data_AF-A0A949T7P2-F1
#
_entry.id   AF-A0A949T7P2-F1
#
_cell.length_a   1.000
_cell.length_b   1.000
_cell.length_c   1.000
_cell.angle_alpha   90.00
_cell.angle_beta   90.00
_cell.angle_gamma   90.00
#
_symmetry.space_group_name_H-M   'P 1'
#
loop_
_entity.id
_entity.type
_entity.pdbx_description
1 polymer ?
#
loop_
_entity_poly.entity_id
_entity_poly.type
_entity_poly.pdbx_seq_one_letter_code
_entity_poly.pdbx_strand_id
1 'polypeptide(L)'
;MLNFNSEESNVLIAQDIGSALLGLTSNPANNSLLPQSNLGSNPQLSPQSDETQVFRGTKDFDFLRGKDSDDTLYGLAGNDILNGGKGNDILNGGTDKDWLLGAKGNDVLIDGDGGDLITGGEGADIFWINNWDTPDTPTTILDFKTGEDTIKIGRLGVTFDSLTFEDDFLSTTILDNGKPLAKLIGIDKKSLTPESFIFGDAALVNQYQTKLEQSVTDFEIPGATQAIVTPDGFTWKGAAGFSNLEAQTPMQPDNIFSIASITKAFTGATVLKVVESGKISLDDTLGQRLPEIAKNFPNGESITLRQLLNGSSGIPSFNFVDEFIEDLGNDTFANKSPEEIVAYVYGEPLFTGFQSTPTWAYTNTADIIASLMVEQATGRAFSELMEQNIIEPLGLDDTFYGIPEQIPDNLASSYTDLFDTSGKFSEFDGVVEDVTQFDVKNISAFAASAAVFSDADDVARFTQALFRGELLSKASANELVNFVDTGSTNGNRYGLGVLEAPNVEILPWGREWLLIGDAFGYSSRTLYLPDDGGYSNTVLVNSVNRSALKVQSFADAIIASSLEVAFDDFSIDKLVMQAAI
;
A
#
# COMPACT_ATOMS: atom_id res chain seq x y z
N MET A 1 -42.18 29.59 49.27
CA MET A 1 -41.67 28.73 50.35
C MET A 1 -41.48 27.34 49.77
N LEU A 2 -40.24 27.00 49.41
CA LEU A 2 -39.79 25.67 49.00
C LEU A 2 -38.41 25.47 49.64
N ASN A 3 -38.26 24.39 50.41
CA ASN A 3 -37.06 23.76 50.98
C ASN A 3 -37.50 22.92 52.21
N PHE A 4 -37.00 21.72 52.52
CA PHE A 4 -35.74 21.04 52.21
C PHE A 4 -35.85 19.54 52.60
N ASN A 5 -34.88 18.72 52.12
CA ASN A 5 -34.29 17.50 52.72
C ASN A 5 -34.95 16.13 52.44
N SER A 6 -34.22 15.04 52.15
CA SER A 6 -32.76 14.77 52.06
C SER A 6 -32.59 13.38 51.40
N GLU A 7 -31.77 13.26 50.36
CA GLU A 7 -30.48 12.53 50.32
C GLU A 7 -30.53 10.99 50.20
N GLU A 8 -29.62 10.55 49.34
CA GLU A 8 -28.97 9.25 49.15
C GLU A 8 -29.44 8.29 48.03
N SER A 9 -28.42 7.95 47.27
CA SER A 9 -28.35 7.35 45.95
C SER A 9 -27.85 5.90 46.04
N ASN A 10 -28.00 5.20 44.90
CA ASN A 10 -27.13 4.17 44.33
C ASN A 10 -27.59 2.70 44.31
N VAL A 11 -27.32 2.13 43.13
CA VAL A 11 -27.10 0.72 42.73
C VAL A 11 -28.30 -0.12 42.32
N LEU A 12 -28.46 -0.35 41.01
CA LEU A 12 -28.73 -1.65 40.34
C LEU A 12 -28.78 -1.44 38.81
N ILE A 13 -27.62 -1.59 38.14
CA ILE A 13 -27.26 -2.69 37.21
C ILE A 13 -28.05 -2.68 35.89
N ALA A 14 -27.33 -2.32 34.83
CA ALA A 14 -27.69 -2.55 33.44
C ALA A 14 -27.44 -4.03 33.08
N GLN A 15 -28.53 -4.78 32.92
CA GLN A 15 -28.62 -6.04 32.18
C GLN A 15 -30.01 -6.05 31.56
N ASP A 16 -30.12 -5.72 30.27
CA ASP A 16 -31.18 -6.10 29.33
C ASP A 16 -31.32 -5.04 28.23
N ILE A 17 -30.42 -5.08 27.24
CA ILE A 17 -30.74 -4.63 25.89
C ILE A 17 -30.07 -5.59 24.90
N GLY A 18 -30.59 -6.80 24.80
CA GLY A 18 -30.04 -7.83 23.91
C GLY A 18 -31.02 -8.96 23.58
N SER A 19 -32.33 -8.71 23.64
CA SER A 19 -33.36 -9.70 23.30
C SER A 19 -34.69 -9.04 22.92
N ALA A 20 -34.73 -8.43 21.74
CA ALA A 20 -36.00 -8.06 21.09
C ALA A 20 -35.84 -7.86 19.56
N LEU A 21 -35.28 -8.85 18.85
CA LEU A 21 -35.52 -9.01 17.42
C LEU A 21 -35.63 -10.49 17.00
N LEU A 22 -36.24 -11.33 17.85
CA LEU A 22 -36.69 -12.67 17.48
C LEU A 22 -38.05 -12.92 18.14
N GLY A 23 -39.11 -12.54 17.44
CA GLY A 23 -40.50 -12.73 17.88
C GLY A 23 -41.37 -13.20 16.72
N LEU A 24 -41.15 -14.43 16.25
CA LEU A 24 -42.15 -15.16 15.44
C LEU A 24 -42.67 -16.33 16.26
N THR A 25 -43.85 -16.13 16.84
CA THR A 25 -44.63 -17.18 17.50
C THR A 25 -45.14 -18.20 16.47
N SER A 26 -45.03 -19.46 16.83
CA SER A 26 -45.56 -20.62 16.11
C SER A 26 -47.06 -20.54 15.81
N ASN A 27 -47.45 -20.81 14.56
CA ASN A 27 -48.74 -21.42 14.23
C ASN A 27 -48.61 -22.30 12.97
N PRO A 28 -48.94 -23.62 13.00
CA PRO A 28 -48.75 -24.52 11.88
C PRO A 28 -50.05 -24.70 11.06
N ALA A 29 -50.11 -24.15 9.84
CA ALA A 29 -50.91 -24.68 8.72
C ALA A 29 -50.80 -23.77 7.48
N ASN A 30 -50.78 -24.40 6.30
CA ASN A 30 -50.89 -23.83 4.94
C ASN A 30 -49.64 -23.23 4.29
N ASN A 31 -48.82 -24.16 3.78
CA ASN A 31 -48.53 -24.36 2.35
C ASN A 31 -48.68 -23.15 1.39
N SER A 32 -47.55 -22.84 0.74
CA SER A 32 -47.39 -22.60 -0.70
C SER A 32 -46.86 -21.23 -1.16
N LEU A 33 -45.74 -21.34 -1.90
CA LEU A 33 -45.27 -20.54 -3.03
C LEU A 33 -44.53 -19.23 -2.74
N LEU A 34 -43.18 -19.29 -2.77
CA LEU A 34 -42.30 -18.54 -3.69
C LEU A 34 -40.96 -19.32 -3.88
N PRO A 35 -40.26 -19.16 -5.02
CA PRO A 35 -39.59 -20.26 -5.73
C PRO A 35 -38.13 -20.53 -5.33
N GLN A 36 -37.75 -21.82 -5.29
CA GLN A 36 -36.38 -22.30 -5.24
C GLN A 36 -35.75 -22.34 -6.66
N SER A 37 -34.65 -21.62 -6.85
CA SER A 37 -33.59 -21.83 -7.87
C SER A 37 -32.50 -20.78 -7.58
N ASN A 38 -31.25 -21.03 -7.17
CA ASN A 38 -30.29 -22.11 -7.41
C ASN A 38 -29.51 -22.34 -6.10
N LEU A 39 -29.71 -23.49 -5.44
CA LEU A 39 -28.74 -24.01 -4.47
C LEU A 39 -27.84 -24.99 -5.23
N GLY A 40 -26.71 -24.49 -5.71
CA GLY A 40 -25.64 -25.31 -6.27
C GLY A 40 -24.84 -25.97 -5.15
N SER A 41 -25.19 -27.21 -4.82
CA SER A 41 -24.36 -28.25 -4.19
C SER A 41 -23.34 -27.81 -3.12
N ASN A 42 -23.81 -27.65 -1.88
CA ASN A 42 -22.97 -27.85 -0.70
C ASN A 42 -22.82 -29.38 -0.48
N PRO A 43 -21.61 -29.96 -0.52
CA PRO A 43 -21.46 -31.38 -0.21
C PRO A 43 -21.88 -31.63 1.25
N GLN A 44 -22.65 -32.69 1.48
CA GLN A 44 -23.07 -33.14 2.80
C GLN A 44 -21.88 -33.17 3.77
N LEU A 45 -22.00 -32.38 4.83
CA LEU A 45 -21.12 -32.38 6.00
C LEU A 45 -21.04 -33.80 6.60
N SER A 46 -19.90 -34.45 6.43
CA SER A 46 -19.41 -35.45 7.37
C SER A 46 -19.10 -34.77 8.73
N PRO A 47 -19.00 -35.50 9.86
CA PRO A 47 -18.66 -34.91 11.15
C PRO A 47 -17.34 -34.15 11.00
N GLN A 48 -17.38 -32.83 11.19
CA GLN A 48 -16.28 -31.92 10.92
C GLN A 48 -15.15 -32.11 11.95
N SER A 49 -13.92 -32.07 11.47
CA SER A 49 -12.68 -32.06 12.25
C SER A 49 -12.51 -30.74 12.99
N ASP A 50 -11.97 -30.80 14.22
CA ASP A 50 -11.51 -29.69 15.08
C ASP A 50 -10.21 -29.04 14.55
N GLU A 51 -10.11 -28.82 13.24
CA GLU A 51 -8.91 -28.22 12.63
C GLU A 51 -9.12 -26.71 12.41
N THR A 52 -8.16 -25.89 12.83
CA THR A 52 -8.02 -24.46 12.48
C THR A 52 -8.30 -24.23 11.00
N GLN A 53 -9.19 -23.29 10.72
CA GLN A 53 -9.64 -22.98 9.36
C GLN A 53 -9.35 -21.52 8.99
N VAL A 54 -9.15 -21.29 7.69
CA VAL A 54 -9.05 -19.95 7.13
C VAL A 54 -10.27 -19.68 6.25
N PHE A 55 -11.08 -18.70 6.64
CA PHE A 55 -12.23 -18.21 5.89
C PHE A 55 -11.88 -16.87 5.24
N ARG A 56 -12.30 -16.69 3.98
CA ARG A 56 -12.07 -15.47 3.21
C ARG A 56 -13.37 -15.05 2.54
N GLY A 57 -13.74 -13.79 2.73
CA GLY A 57 -14.84 -13.12 2.07
C GLY A 57 -14.48 -12.71 0.65
N THR A 58 -15.23 -11.74 0.14
CA THR A 58 -15.17 -11.26 -1.22
C THR A 58 -15.01 -9.74 -1.24
N LYS A 59 -15.70 -9.04 -2.13
CA LYS A 59 -15.71 -7.56 -2.17
C LYS A 59 -17.12 -7.00 -1.94
N ASP A 60 -18.05 -7.91 -1.71
CA ASP A 60 -19.47 -7.66 -1.53
C ASP A 60 -19.79 -8.09 -0.08
N PHE A 61 -20.94 -7.66 0.44
CA PHE A 61 -21.40 -8.08 1.77
C PHE A 61 -21.32 -9.60 1.97
N ASP A 62 -20.53 -10.03 2.94
CA ASP A 62 -20.35 -11.41 3.34
C ASP A 62 -20.77 -11.68 4.79
N PHE A 63 -21.17 -12.93 5.05
CA PHE A 63 -21.39 -13.45 6.40
C PHE A 63 -20.44 -14.63 6.63
N LEU A 64 -19.39 -14.41 7.42
CA LEU A 64 -18.37 -15.39 7.74
C LEU A 64 -18.53 -15.88 9.18
N ARG A 65 -18.39 -17.19 9.37
CA ARG A 65 -18.50 -17.81 10.69
C ARG A 65 -17.50 -18.96 10.86
N GLY A 66 -16.61 -18.82 11.84
CA GLY A 66 -15.73 -19.87 12.33
C GLY A 66 -16.46 -20.89 13.20
N LYS A 67 -15.69 -21.80 13.78
CA LYS A 67 -16.18 -23.04 14.42
C LYS A 67 -15.84 -23.06 15.90
N ASP A 68 -15.37 -24.21 16.38
CA ASP A 68 -14.99 -24.45 17.77
C ASP A 68 -13.46 -24.47 17.94
N SER A 69 -12.71 -24.28 16.84
CA SER A 69 -11.26 -24.23 16.75
C SER A 69 -10.78 -22.80 16.53
N ASP A 70 -9.53 -22.52 16.91
CA ASP A 70 -8.83 -21.27 16.59
C ASP A 70 -8.81 -21.07 15.07
N ASP A 71 -9.62 -20.15 14.55
CA ASP A 71 -9.85 -19.89 13.14
C ASP A 71 -9.31 -18.50 12.72
N THR A 72 -9.14 -18.29 11.41
CA THR A 72 -8.80 -16.97 10.85
C THR A 72 -9.82 -16.57 9.81
N LEU A 73 -10.42 -15.39 9.96
CA LEU A 73 -11.46 -14.85 9.10
C LEU A 73 -10.98 -13.52 8.49
N TYR A 74 -11.10 -13.39 7.17
CA TYR A 74 -10.84 -12.14 6.44
C TYR A 74 -12.10 -11.70 5.70
N GLY A 75 -12.65 -10.52 6.00
CA GLY A 75 -13.79 -9.94 5.28
C GLY A 75 -13.38 -9.47 3.88
N LEU A 76 -12.28 -8.71 3.83
CA LEU A 76 -11.73 -8.04 2.64
C LEU A 76 -12.48 -6.74 2.34
N ALA A 77 -13.25 -6.64 1.26
CA ALA A 77 -13.99 -5.41 0.97
C ALA A 77 -15.50 -5.64 1.07
N GLY A 78 -16.26 -4.59 1.33
CA GLY A 78 -17.70 -4.68 1.58
C GLY A 78 -18.03 -4.59 3.08
N ASN A 79 -19.30 -4.35 3.41
CA ASN A 79 -19.73 -4.21 4.80
C ASN A 79 -20.03 -5.59 5.41
N ASP A 80 -19.05 -6.29 5.93
CA ASP A 80 -19.15 -7.70 6.29
C ASP A 80 -19.60 -7.96 7.73
N ILE A 81 -19.98 -9.21 8.00
CA ILE A 81 -20.23 -9.73 9.34
C ILE A 81 -19.35 -10.95 9.58
N LEU A 82 -18.42 -10.84 10.52
CA LEU A 82 -17.48 -11.89 10.91
C LEU A 82 -17.80 -12.40 12.32
N ASN A 83 -17.92 -13.71 12.49
CA ASN A 83 -18.11 -14.37 13.78
C ASN A 83 -17.05 -15.45 14.00
N GLY A 84 -16.15 -15.29 14.98
CA GLY A 84 -15.09 -16.25 15.29
C GLY A 84 -15.67 -17.59 15.72
N GLY A 85 -16.49 -17.57 16.77
CA GLY A 85 -17.19 -18.77 17.24
C GLY A 85 -16.69 -19.18 18.61
N LYS A 86 -16.10 -20.36 18.74
CA LYS A 86 -15.26 -20.68 19.90
C LYS A 86 -13.85 -20.95 19.42
N GLY A 87 -12.88 -20.71 20.30
CA GLY A 87 -11.47 -20.81 19.97
C GLY A 87 -10.85 -19.43 20.09
N ASN A 88 -9.54 -19.35 20.01
CA ASN A 88 -8.84 -18.09 19.95
C ASN A 88 -8.72 -17.69 18.48
N ASP A 89 -9.63 -16.82 18.03
CA ASP A 89 -9.80 -16.51 16.62
C ASP A 89 -9.07 -15.23 16.21
N ILE A 90 -8.74 -15.12 14.92
CA ILE A 90 -8.25 -13.89 14.30
C ILE A 90 -9.29 -13.42 13.28
N LEU A 91 -9.87 -12.25 13.52
CA LEU A 91 -10.86 -11.64 12.62
C LEU A 91 -10.28 -10.35 12.05
N ASN A 92 -10.28 -10.21 10.73
CA ASN A 92 -9.90 -9.00 10.03
C ASN A 92 -11.07 -8.53 9.16
N GLY A 93 -11.62 -7.36 9.47
CA GLY A 93 -12.72 -6.76 8.72
C GLY A 93 -12.29 -6.45 7.30
N GLY A 94 -11.31 -5.56 7.16
CA GLY A 94 -10.73 -5.19 5.88
C GLY A 94 -11.06 -3.75 5.55
N THR A 95 -11.83 -3.49 4.50
CA THR A 95 -12.25 -2.13 4.11
C THR A 95 -13.77 -2.03 4.10
N ASP A 96 -14.30 -0.84 4.37
CA ASP A 96 -15.72 -0.54 4.56
C ASP A 96 -16.21 -0.86 5.99
N LYS A 97 -17.52 -0.81 6.27
CA LYS A 97 -18.05 -0.90 7.64
C LYS A 97 -18.40 -2.32 8.01
N ASP A 98 -17.55 -2.94 8.80
CA ASP A 98 -17.67 -4.33 9.22
C ASP A 98 -18.20 -4.50 10.65
N TRP A 99 -18.80 -5.66 10.89
CA TRP A 99 -19.21 -6.12 12.22
C TRP A 99 -18.42 -7.36 12.62
N LEU A 100 -17.54 -7.22 13.62
CA LEU A 100 -16.67 -8.28 14.11
C LEU A 100 -17.15 -8.79 15.47
N LEU A 101 -17.33 -10.10 15.59
CA LEU A 101 -17.75 -10.79 16.80
C LEU A 101 -16.78 -11.93 17.13
N GLY A 102 -15.91 -11.76 18.12
CA GLY A 102 -14.95 -12.80 18.55
C GLY A 102 -15.67 -14.02 19.14
N ALA A 103 -16.53 -13.74 20.12
CA ALA A 103 -17.41 -14.66 20.82
C ALA A 103 -16.78 -15.40 22.01
N LYS A 104 -16.18 -16.59 21.87
CA LYS A 104 -15.63 -17.34 23.01
C LYS A 104 -14.16 -17.68 22.77
N GLY A 105 -13.28 -17.11 23.56
CA GLY A 105 -11.84 -17.34 23.49
C GLY A 105 -11.12 -16.02 23.58
N ASN A 106 -9.80 -16.06 23.53
CA ASN A 106 -8.99 -14.85 23.48
C ASN A 106 -8.80 -14.48 22.01
N ASP A 107 -9.58 -13.53 21.52
CA ASP A 107 -9.68 -13.21 20.10
C ASP A 107 -8.82 -12.00 19.72
N VAL A 108 -8.32 -11.97 18.49
CA VAL A 108 -7.67 -10.80 17.88
C VAL A 108 -8.60 -10.23 16.82
N LEU A 109 -9.12 -9.03 17.06
CA LEU A 109 -10.09 -8.36 16.19
C LEU A 109 -9.44 -7.14 15.55
N ILE A 110 -9.08 -7.27 14.28
CA ILE A 110 -8.45 -6.24 13.46
C ILE A 110 -9.55 -5.49 12.72
N ASP A 111 -9.71 -4.20 13.03
CA ASP A 111 -10.78 -3.38 12.47
C ASP A 111 -10.67 -3.26 10.95
N GLY A 112 -9.55 -2.72 10.46
CA GLY A 112 -9.42 -2.30 9.07
C GLY A 112 -9.87 -0.84 8.88
N ASP A 113 -10.26 -0.47 7.66
CA ASP A 113 -10.72 0.86 7.30
C ASP A 113 -12.24 0.92 7.23
N GLY A 114 -12.87 2.03 7.64
CA GLY A 114 -14.31 2.28 7.41
C GLY A 114 -15.14 2.57 8.67
N GLY A 115 -14.60 2.27 9.85
CA GLY A 115 -15.21 2.57 11.15
C GLY A 115 -16.18 1.47 11.57
N ASP A 116 -15.61 0.41 12.14
CA ASP A 116 -16.28 -0.87 12.37
C ASP A 116 -17.04 -0.93 13.69
N LEU A 117 -17.86 -1.96 13.86
CA LEU A 117 -18.43 -2.33 15.16
C LEU A 117 -17.83 -3.64 15.62
N ILE A 118 -17.20 -3.63 16.79
CA ILE A 118 -16.44 -4.77 17.30
C ILE A 118 -16.98 -5.19 18.67
N THR A 119 -17.18 -6.50 18.84
CA THR A 119 -17.51 -7.16 20.11
C THR A 119 -16.50 -8.29 20.33
N GLY A 120 -15.76 -8.24 21.44
CA GLY A 120 -14.78 -9.27 21.80
C GLY A 120 -15.49 -10.55 22.29
N GLY A 121 -16.34 -10.41 23.30
CA GLY A 121 -17.08 -11.52 23.88
C GLY A 121 -16.47 -12.03 25.20
N GLU A 122 -16.47 -13.35 25.38
CA GLU A 122 -15.88 -14.01 26.55
C GLU A 122 -14.41 -14.32 26.29
N GLY A 123 -13.51 -13.83 27.14
CA GLY A 123 -12.07 -14.03 27.00
C GLY A 123 -11.33 -12.71 27.10
N ALA A 124 -10.00 -12.79 27.06
CA ALA A 124 -9.13 -11.63 27.02
C ALA A 124 -8.83 -11.28 25.57
N ASP A 125 -9.50 -10.25 25.06
CA ASP A 125 -9.51 -9.92 23.64
C ASP A 125 -8.54 -8.79 23.29
N ILE A 126 -7.99 -8.83 22.08
CA ILE A 126 -7.16 -7.76 21.51
C ILE A 126 -7.96 -7.06 20.42
N PHE A 127 -8.37 -5.83 20.71
CA PHE A 127 -8.97 -4.92 19.73
C PHE A 127 -7.86 -4.16 19.02
N TRP A 128 -7.56 -4.57 17.80
CA TRP A 128 -6.51 -3.95 17.02
C TRP A 128 -7.07 -2.87 16.11
N ILE A 129 -6.79 -1.63 16.50
CA ILE A 129 -7.06 -0.43 15.71
C ILE A 129 -5.91 -0.23 14.73
N ASN A 130 -6.15 -0.67 13.50
CA ASN A 130 -5.26 -0.62 12.36
C ASN A 130 -5.89 0.13 11.16
N ASN A 131 -6.86 1.01 11.38
CA ASN A 131 -7.28 1.95 10.34
C ASN A 131 -6.09 2.81 9.86
N TRP A 132 -5.82 2.80 8.56
CA TRP A 132 -4.72 3.56 7.96
C TRP A 132 -5.20 4.95 7.56
N ASP A 133 -6.47 5.06 7.21
CA ASP A 133 -7.09 6.31 6.90
C ASP A 133 -7.76 6.97 8.12
N THR A 134 -7.86 8.28 8.04
CA THR A 134 -8.27 9.18 9.10
C THR A 134 -9.78 9.06 9.34
N PRO A 135 -10.25 8.65 10.53
CA PRO A 135 -11.67 8.43 10.67
C PRO A 135 -12.36 9.77 10.95
N ASP A 136 -13.12 10.27 9.99
CA ASP A 136 -14.34 11.02 10.34
C ASP A 136 -15.31 10.11 11.12
N THR A 137 -15.14 8.77 11.07
CA THR A 137 -15.94 7.77 11.80
C THR A 137 -15.05 6.76 12.55
N PRO A 138 -14.87 6.87 13.88
CA PRO A 138 -14.02 5.94 14.63
C PRO A 138 -14.61 4.53 14.74
N THR A 139 -13.74 3.53 14.89
CA THR A 139 -14.10 2.14 15.23
C THR A 139 -14.82 2.11 16.58
N THR A 140 -15.97 1.43 16.66
CA THR A 140 -16.78 1.36 17.88
C THR A 140 -16.67 0.00 18.54
N ILE A 141 -16.13 -0.03 19.75
CA ILE A 141 -16.00 -1.24 20.57
C ILE A 141 -17.14 -1.28 21.59
N LEU A 142 -17.90 -2.38 21.58
CA LEU A 142 -19.18 -2.46 22.29
C LEU A 142 -19.08 -3.02 23.72
N ASP A 143 -18.07 -3.85 24.01
CA ASP A 143 -18.03 -4.65 25.24
C ASP A 143 -16.64 -4.74 25.90
N PHE A 144 -15.75 -3.79 25.60
CA PHE A 144 -14.40 -3.73 26.19
C PHE A 144 -14.43 -3.92 27.72
N LYS A 145 -13.65 -4.86 28.24
CA LYS A 145 -13.49 -5.15 29.66
C LYS A 145 -12.13 -4.68 30.15
N THR A 146 -12.11 -3.55 30.85
CA THR A 146 -10.88 -3.01 31.44
C THR A 146 -10.18 -4.04 32.34
N GLY A 147 -8.90 -4.30 32.08
CA GLY A 147 -8.08 -5.24 32.86
C GLY A 147 -8.21 -6.71 32.43
N GLU A 148 -9.00 -6.99 31.40
CA GLU A 148 -9.10 -8.28 30.72
C GLU A 148 -8.73 -8.10 29.24
N ASP A 149 -9.36 -7.13 28.58
CA ASP A 149 -9.13 -6.83 27.17
C ASP A 149 -8.06 -5.75 26.96
N THR A 150 -7.49 -5.72 25.76
CA THR A 150 -6.44 -4.79 25.36
C THR A 150 -6.72 -4.13 24.02
N ILE A 151 -6.37 -2.85 23.89
CA ILE A 151 -6.44 -2.11 22.62
C ILE A 151 -5.04 -2.03 22.02
N LYS A 152 -4.84 -2.67 20.87
CA LYS A 152 -3.59 -2.54 20.11
C LYS A 152 -3.72 -1.37 19.13
N ILE A 153 -2.82 -0.40 19.22
CA ILE A 153 -2.74 0.72 18.27
C ILE A 153 -1.60 0.43 17.29
N GLY A 154 -1.95 0.17 16.01
CA GLY A 154 -1.00 -0.16 14.94
C GLY A 154 -0.20 1.03 14.39
N ARG A 155 -0.44 2.25 14.91
CA ARG A 155 0.17 3.50 14.44
C ARG A 155 1.42 3.88 15.23
N LEU A 156 2.46 4.33 14.53
CA LEU A 156 3.69 4.81 15.14
C LEU A 156 3.55 6.10 15.93
N GLY A 157 4.43 6.27 16.92
CA GLY A 157 4.58 7.51 17.68
C GLY A 157 3.41 7.76 18.63
N VAL A 158 2.32 7.01 18.46
CA VAL A 158 1.22 6.95 19.40
C VAL A 158 1.72 6.23 20.65
N THR A 159 1.69 6.96 21.75
CA THR A 159 1.94 6.45 23.09
C THR A 159 0.71 6.76 23.93
N PHE A 160 0.60 6.14 25.10
CA PHE A 160 -0.49 6.49 26.01
C PHE A 160 -0.49 8.01 26.33
N ASP A 161 0.70 8.60 26.46
CA ASP A 161 0.85 10.03 26.77
C ASP A 161 0.52 10.96 25.59
N SER A 162 0.54 10.47 24.34
CA SER A 162 0.15 11.27 23.17
C SER A 162 -1.36 11.21 22.90
N LEU A 163 -2.06 10.22 23.46
CA LEU A 163 -3.50 10.08 23.30
C LEU A 163 -4.27 11.12 24.11
N THR A 164 -5.40 11.52 23.56
CA THR A 164 -6.40 12.33 24.25
C THR A 164 -7.73 11.57 24.31
N PHE A 165 -8.55 11.88 25.30
CA PHE A 165 -9.78 11.15 25.59
C PHE A 165 -10.96 12.09 25.79
N GLU A 166 -11.97 11.93 24.95
CA GLU A 166 -13.23 12.66 25.03
C GLU A 166 -14.32 11.74 25.54
N ASP A 167 -14.93 12.09 26.67
CA ASP A 167 -16.07 11.35 27.19
C ASP A 167 -17.37 11.96 26.66
N ASP A 168 -18.31 11.11 26.29
CA ASP A 168 -19.73 11.45 26.23
C ASP A 168 -20.51 10.73 27.36
N PHE A 169 -21.84 10.77 27.33
CA PHE A 169 -22.65 10.23 28.43
C PHE A 169 -22.50 8.71 28.62
N LEU A 170 -22.11 7.96 27.57
CA LEU A 170 -22.07 6.49 27.59
C LEU A 170 -20.79 5.90 27.01
N SER A 171 -19.78 6.70 26.69
CA SER A 171 -18.58 6.21 26.05
C SER A 171 -17.38 7.15 26.19
N THR A 172 -16.21 6.60 25.93
CA THR A 172 -14.97 7.34 25.77
C THR A 172 -14.48 7.17 24.34
N THR A 173 -14.27 8.29 23.64
CA THR A 173 -13.56 8.32 22.35
C THR A 173 -12.08 8.55 22.63
N ILE A 174 -11.24 7.70 22.04
CA ILE A 174 -9.79 7.79 22.03
C ILE A 174 -9.40 8.59 20.78
N LEU A 175 -8.57 9.60 20.94
CA LEU A 175 -8.11 10.45 19.85
C LEU A 175 -6.59 10.50 19.81
N ASP A 176 -6.05 10.47 18.60
CA ASP A 176 -4.65 10.75 18.31
C ASP A 176 -4.56 12.08 17.53
N ASN A 177 -3.81 13.04 18.07
CA ASN A 177 -3.70 14.40 17.53
C ASN A 177 -5.05 15.07 17.20
N GLY A 178 -6.09 14.76 17.99
CA GLY A 178 -7.45 15.29 17.83
C GLY A 178 -8.29 14.57 16.76
N LYS A 179 -7.76 13.56 16.06
CA LYS A 179 -8.52 12.68 15.18
C LYS A 179 -9.01 11.45 15.97
N PRO A 180 -10.29 11.07 15.88
CA PRO A 180 -10.82 9.96 16.67
C PRO A 180 -10.32 8.63 16.10
N LEU A 181 -9.81 7.74 16.95
CA LEU A 181 -9.32 6.40 16.60
C LEU A 181 -10.38 5.34 16.87
N ALA A 182 -10.85 5.30 18.12
CA ALA A 182 -11.80 4.30 18.58
C ALA A 182 -12.75 4.88 19.63
N LYS A 183 -13.96 4.36 19.68
CA LYS A 183 -15.02 4.74 20.60
C LYS A 183 -15.39 3.52 21.46
N LEU A 184 -15.18 3.63 22.76
CA LEU A 184 -15.45 2.56 23.72
C LEU A 184 -16.78 2.78 24.42
N ILE A 185 -17.77 1.93 24.13
CA ILE A 185 -19.08 2.01 24.76
C ILE A 185 -19.02 1.47 26.20
N GLY A 186 -19.62 2.20 27.13
CA GLY A 186 -19.71 1.82 28.55
C GLY A 186 -18.45 2.05 29.37
N ILE A 187 -17.40 2.61 28.79
CA ILE A 187 -16.11 2.87 29.44
C ILE A 187 -16.01 4.34 29.86
N ASP A 188 -15.48 4.57 31.06
CA ASP A 188 -15.06 5.90 31.55
C ASP A 188 -13.54 5.99 31.37
N LYS A 189 -13.03 7.07 30.75
CA LYS A 189 -11.60 7.22 30.50
C LYS A 189 -10.71 7.05 31.72
N LYS A 190 -11.23 7.26 32.94
CA LYS A 190 -10.46 7.05 34.18
C LYS A 190 -10.14 5.59 34.46
N SER A 191 -10.86 4.65 33.85
CA SER A 191 -10.54 3.22 33.95
C SER A 191 -9.44 2.83 32.97
N LEU A 192 -9.18 3.63 31.93
CA LEU A 192 -8.12 3.38 30.97
C LEU A 192 -6.75 3.76 31.59
N THR A 193 -5.83 2.80 31.51
CA THR A 193 -4.44 2.95 31.96
C THR A 193 -3.50 2.53 30.82
N PRO A 194 -2.18 2.79 30.92
CA PRO A 194 -1.24 2.29 29.92
C PRO A 194 -1.34 0.78 29.66
N GLU A 195 -1.72 -0.01 30.67
CA GLU A 195 -1.93 -1.46 30.55
C GLU A 195 -3.17 -1.85 29.74
N SER A 196 -4.10 -0.91 29.49
CA SER A 196 -5.22 -1.13 28.58
C SER A 196 -4.80 -1.11 27.10
N PHE A 197 -3.53 -0.79 26.82
CA PHE A 197 -3.03 -0.55 25.47
C PHE A 197 -1.77 -1.37 25.18
N ILE A 198 -1.69 -1.86 23.94
CA ILE A 198 -0.45 -2.27 23.30
C ILE A 198 -0.16 -1.23 22.23
N PHE A 199 0.92 -0.48 22.41
CA PHE A 199 1.46 0.36 21.34
C PHE A 199 2.46 -0.45 20.53
N GLY A 200 2.72 -0.06 19.27
CA GLY A 200 3.79 -0.65 18.47
C GLY A 200 5.08 -0.74 19.28
N ASP A 201 5.76 -1.89 19.22
CA ASP A 201 6.88 -2.20 20.12
C ASP A 201 7.94 -1.09 20.02
N ALA A 202 8.06 -0.28 21.07
CA ALA A 202 9.01 0.82 21.11
C ALA A 202 10.46 0.31 20.91
N ALA A 203 10.77 -0.93 21.29
CA ALA A 203 12.06 -1.55 20.99
C ALA A 203 12.20 -1.84 19.49
N LEU A 204 11.17 -2.36 18.84
CA LEU A 204 11.13 -2.61 17.39
C LEU A 204 11.25 -1.30 16.59
N VAL A 205 10.48 -0.27 16.96
CA VAL A 205 10.54 1.08 16.37
C VAL A 205 11.96 1.65 16.48
N ASN A 206 12.57 1.55 17.67
CA ASN A 206 13.94 2.01 17.89
C ASN A 206 14.96 1.20 17.08
N GLN A 207 14.74 -0.10 16.89
CA GLN A 207 15.61 -0.94 16.05
C GLN A 207 15.55 -0.49 14.59
N TYR A 208 14.36 -0.33 14.01
CA TYR A 208 14.22 0.18 12.63
C TYR A 208 14.86 1.56 12.46
N GLN A 209 14.59 2.50 13.36
CA GLN A 209 15.19 3.84 13.30
C GLN A 209 16.71 3.79 13.40
N THR A 210 17.26 2.98 14.32
CA THR A 210 18.72 2.82 14.47
C THR A 210 19.34 2.25 13.19
N LYS A 211 18.70 1.27 12.55
CA LYS A 211 19.19 0.68 11.29
C LYS A 211 19.17 1.69 10.14
N LEU A 212 18.11 2.51 10.05
CA LEU A 212 18.00 3.57 9.05
C LEU A 212 19.10 4.62 9.23
N GLU A 213 19.27 5.16 10.44
CA GLU A 213 20.30 6.16 10.76
C GLU A 213 21.71 5.65 10.52
N GLN A 214 21.97 4.40 10.93
CA GLN A 214 23.25 3.75 10.71
C GLN A 214 23.52 3.59 9.22
N SER A 215 22.54 3.13 8.44
CA SER A 215 22.71 2.93 7.00
C SER A 215 22.91 4.25 6.26
N VAL A 216 22.16 5.31 6.62
CA VAL A 216 22.37 6.64 6.03
C VAL A 216 23.78 7.15 6.30
N THR A 217 24.31 6.89 7.51
CA THR A 217 25.68 7.26 7.87
C THR A 217 26.73 6.41 7.15
N ASP A 218 26.59 5.09 7.18
CA ASP A 218 27.58 4.12 6.66
C ASP A 218 27.73 4.23 5.13
N PHE A 219 26.64 4.55 4.43
CA PHE A 219 26.62 4.73 2.98
C PHE A 219 26.76 6.19 2.53
N GLU A 220 26.88 7.13 3.48
CA GLU A 220 27.00 8.58 3.23
C GLU A 220 25.85 9.10 2.34
N ILE A 221 24.63 8.70 2.65
CA ILE A 221 23.41 9.14 1.96
C ILE A 221 23.01 10.52 2.48
N PRO A 222 22.67 11.50 1.62
CA PRO A 222 22.20 12.81 2.06
C PRO A 222 20.99 12.75 3.00
N GLY A 223 19.96 12.00 2.61
CA GLY A 223 18.82 11.67 3.43
C GLY A 223 17.93 10.60 2.80
N ALA A 224 17.13 9.95 3.65
CA ALA A 224 16.20 8.92 3.22
C ALA A 224 14.98 8.88 4.14
N THR A 225 13.84 8.49 3.58
CA THR A 225 12.66 8.05 4.31
C THR A 225 12.43 6.56 4.05
N GLN A 226 11.79 5.91 5.01
CA GLN A 226 11.47 4.50 4.92
C GLN A 226 10.08 4.26 5.52
N ALA A 227 9.29 3.38 4.92
CA ALA A 227 8.06 2.88 5.48
C ALA A 227 8.05 1.34 5.42
N ILE A 228 7.82 0.69 6.56
CA ILE A 228 7.72 -0.76 6.71
C ILE A 228 6.30 -1.09 7.10
N VAL A 229 5.72 -2.09 6.47
CA VAL A 229 4.43 -2.66 6.85
C VAL A 229 4.68 -4.12 7.13
N THR A 230 4.36 -4.56 8.33
CA THR A 230 4.51 -5.96 8.70
C THR A 230 3.23 -6.75 8.39
N PRO A 231 3.31 -8.09 8.29
CA PRO A 231 2.17 -8.92 7.90
C PRO A 231 0.95 -8.76 8.80
N ASP A 232 1.22 -8.54 10.09
CA ASP A 232 0.23 -8.33 11.12
C ASP A 232 -0.45 -6.94 10.98
N GLY A 233 0.12 -6.02 10.20
CA GLY A 233 -0.46 -4.71 9.88
C GLY A 233 0.18 -3.56 10.62
N PHE A 234 1.20 -3.80 11.45
CA PHE A 234 1.98 -2.71 12.04
C PHE A 234 2.74 -1.95 10.96
N THR A 235 2.58 -0.64 10.95
CA THR A 235 3.30 0.25 10.04
C THR A 235 4.36 1.00 10.80
N TRP A 236 5.59 0.99 10.30
CA TRP A 236 6.66 1.87 10.72
C TRP A 236 7.05 2.83 9.59
N LYS A 237 7.49 4.03 9.95
CA LYS A 237 7.93 5.13 9.11
C LYS A 237 9.13 5.75 9.81
N GLY A 238 10.19 5.99 9.08
CA GLY A 238 11.40 6.61 9.58
C GLY A 238 11.95 7.61 8.59
N ALA A 239 12.75 8.52 9.12
CA ALA A 239 13.53 9.45 8.35
C ALA A 239 14.93 9.57 8.96
N ALA A 240 15.94 9.73 8.11
CA ALA A 240 17.31 10.00 8.55
C ALA A 240 18.03 10.90 7.54
N GLY A 241 19.03 11.62 8.03
CA GLY A 241 19.79 12.59 7.24
C GLY A 241 19.03 13.90 7.03
N PHE A 242 19.25 14.53 5.88
CA PHE A 242 18.78 15.87 5.57
C PHE A 242 17.91 15.88 4.31
N SER A 243 16.74 16.52 4.42
CA SER A 243 15.93 16.88 3.26
C SER A 243 16.58 17.99 2.45
N ASN A 244 17.38 18.85 3.08
CA ASN A 244 18.20 19.84 2.39
C ASN A 244 19.58 19.95 3.05
N LEU A 245 20.63 19.55 2.33
CA LEU A 245 22.01 19.56 2.79
C LEU A 245 22.55 20.98 3.03
N GLU A 246 22.21 21.95 2.18
CA GLU A 246 22.75 23.32 2.30
C GLU A 246 22.21 24.02 3.55
N ALA A 247 20.89 23.93 3.76
CA ALA A 247 20.19 24.50 4.90
C ALA A 247 20.32 23.66 6.18
N GLN A 248 20.84 22.43 6.07
CA GLN A 248 20.86 21.42 7.14
C GLN A 248 19.45 21.14 7.69
N THR A 249 18.45 21.15 6.81
CA THR A 249 17.06 20.83 7.18
C THR A 249 16.95 19.32 7.41
N PRO A 250 16.55 18.85 8.61
CA PRO A 250 16.40 17.42 8.87
C PRO A 250 15.35 16.78 7.97
N MET A 251 15.61 15.56 7.52
CA MET A 251 14.60 14.74 6.84
C MET A 251 13.46 14.42 7.83
N GLN A 252 12.23 14.49 7.34
CA GLN A 252 10.99 14.13 8.03
C GLN A 252 10.30 12.98 7.26
N PRO A 253 9.53 12.11 7.93
CA PRO A 253 8.85 10.99 7.27
C PRO A 253 7.86 11.40 6.17
N ASP A 254 7.25 12.59 6.29
CA ASP A 254 6.29 13.20 5.36
C ASP A 254 6.98 14.03 4.26
N ASN A 255 8.31 13.91 4.10
CA ASN A 255 8.97 14.55 2.97
C ASN A 255 8.60 13.85 1.66
N ILE A 256 8.30 14.67 0.65
CA ILE A 256 7.90 14.22 -0.69
C ILE A 256 9.14 14.03 -1.56
N PHE A 257 9.11 13.02 -2.43
CA PHE A 257 10.13 12.67 -3.40
C PHE A 257 9.49 12.48 -4.76
N SER A 258 10.26 12.61 -5.86
CA SER A 258 9.85 11.90 -7.08
C SER A 258 10.06 10.41 -6.82
N ILE A 259 9.01 9.60 -7.03
CA ILE A 259 9.12 8.13 -6.91
C ILE A 259 9.61 7.47 -8.19
N ALA A 260 9.93 8.28 -9.19
CA ALA A 260 10.49 7.88 -10.47
C ALA A 260 9.72 6.70 -11.08
N SER A 261 10.42 5.64 -11.50
CA SER A 261 9.80 4.51 -12.19
C SER A 261 8.86 3.63 -11.36
N ILE A 262 8.71 3.85 -10.04
CA ILE A 262 7.58 3.28 -9.27
C ILE A 262 6.23 3.75 -9.87
N THR A 263 6.22 4.92 -10.54
CA THR A 263 5.09 5.41 -11.36
C THR A 263 4.53 4.35 -12.31
N LYS A 264 5.34 3.41 -12.83
CA LYS A 264 4.86 2.37 -13.74
C LYS A 264 3.87 1.40 -13.09
N ALA A 265 4.00 1.16 -11.78
CA ALA A 265 3.02 0.38 -11.04
C ALA A 265 1.69 1.13 -10.90
N PHE A 266 1.74 2.44 -10.62
CA PHE A 266 0.56 3.32 -10.64
C PHE A 266 -0.09 3.34 -12.04
N THR A 267 0.73 3.41 -13.10
CA THR A 267 0.27 3.35 -14.50
C THR A 267 -0.39 2.01 -14.81
N GLY A 268 0.23 0.89 -14.46
CA GLY A 268 -0.33 -0.46 -14.62
C GLY A 268 -1.68 -0.60 -13.91
N ALA A 269 -1.76 -0.18 -12.64
CA ALA A 269 -3.00 -0.18 -11.86
C ALA A 269 -4.07 0.72 -12.50
N THR A 270 -3.72 1.95 -12.88
CA THR A 270 -4.65 2.90 -13.53
C THR A 270 -5.22 2.32 -14.82
N VAL A 271 -4.36 1.74 -15.68
CA VAL A 271 -4.81 1.09 -16.93
C VAL A 271 -5.77 -0.05 -16.61
N LEU A 272 -5.46 -0.89 -15.62
CA LEU A 272 -6.31 -2.01 -15.23
C LEU A 272 -7.67 -1.54 -14.69
N LYS A 273 -7.75 -0.45 -13.93
CA LYS A 273 -9.04 0.15 -13.52
C LYS A 273 -9.87 0.60 -14.72
N VAL A 274 -9.23 1.13 -15.76
CA VAL A 274 -9.91 1.48 -17.02
C VAL A 274 -10.34 0.21 -17.78
N VAL A 275 -9.55 -0.86 -17.76
CA VAL A 275 -9.93 -2.17 -18.33
C VAL A 275 -11.15 -2.75 -17.62
N GLU A 276 -11.21 -2.67 -16.30
CA GLU A 276 -12.37 -3.10 -15.49
C GLU A 276 -13.66 -2.35 -15.86
N SER A 277 -13.54 -1.08 -16.25
CA SER A 277 -14.68 -0.28 -16.72
C SER A 277 -15.16 -0.66 -18.14
N GLY A 278 -14.42 -1.52 -18.85
CA GLY A 278 -14.73 -2.00 -20.20
C GLY A 278 -14.47 -0.98 -21.32
N LYS A 279 -13.70 0.09 -21.04
CA LYS A 279 -13.38 1.14 -22.04
C LYS A 279 -12.23 0.77 -22.96
N ILE A 280 -11.31 -0.06 -22.48
CA ILE A 280 -10.15 -0.56 -23.21
C ILE A 280 -9.90 -2.02 -22.82
N SER A 281 -9.26 -2.79 -23.69
CA SER A 281 -8.76 -4.13 -23.39
C SER A 281 -7.24 -4.13 -23.36
N LEU A 282 -6.63 -4.98 -22.53
CA LEU A 282 -5.19 -5.25 -22.58
C LEU A 282 -4.74 -5.79 -23.95
N ASP A 283 -5.66 -6.40 -24.70
CA ASP A 283 -5.40 -6.94 -26.05
C ASP A 283 -5.69 -5.92 -27.17
N ASP A 284 -6.17 -4.72 -26.85
CA ASP A 284 -6.29 -3.66 -27.84
C ASP A 284 -4.89 -3.29 -28.37
N THR A 285 -4.81 -3.10 -29.68
CA THR A 285 -3.52 -2.83 -30.34
C THR A 285 -3.29 -1.34 -30.50
N LEU A 286 -2.01 -0.98 -30.55
CA LEU A 286 -1.56 0.37 -30.86
C LEU A 286 -2.11 0.84 -32.22
N GLY A 287 -2.19 -0.05 -33.22
CA GLY A 287 -2.83 0.25 -34.52
C GLY A 287 -4.31 0.61 -34.43
N GLN A 288 -5.05 -0.05 -33.55
CA GLN A 288 -6.47 0.25 -33.34
C GLN A 288 -6.70 1.61 -32.66
N ARG A 289 -5.81 1.98 -31.72
CA ARG A 289 -5.99 3.14 -30.85
C ARG A 289 -5.28 4.39 -31.36
N LEU A 290 -4.05 4.26 -31.83
CA LEU A 290 -3.16 5.36 -32.26
C LEU A 290 -2.47 4.99 -33.60
N PRO A 291 -3.22 4.86 -34.72
CA PRO A 291 -2.66 4.41 -36.01
C PRO A 291 -1.53 5.30 -36.54
N GLU A 292 -1.58 6.61 -36.25
CA GLU A 292 -0.54 7.57 -36.66
C GLU A 292 0.79 7.37 -35.92
N ILE A 293 0.76 6.80 -34.71
CA ILE A 293 1.94 6.39 -33.95
C ILE A 293 2.37 4.98 -34.40
N ALA A 294 1.41 4.06 -34.52
CA ALA A 294 1.64 2.66 -34.90
C ALA A 294 2.45 2.50 -36.18
N LYS A 295 2.15 3.31 -37.22
CA LYS A 295 2.83 3.24 -38.51
C LYS A 295 4.33 3.57 -38.47
N ASN A 296 4.81 4.20 -37.40
CA ASN A 296 6.22 4.58 -37.24
C ASN A 296 7.06 3.47 -36.58
N PHE A 297 6.43 2.41 -36.09
CA PHE A 297 7.12 1.28 -35.46
C PHE A 297 7.03 0.02 -36.30
N PRO A 298 8.12 -0.78 -36.38
CA PRO A 298 8.04 -2.13 -36.90
C PRO A 298 7.00 -2.96 -36.12
N ASN A 299 6.04 -3.56 -36.83
CA ASN A 299 4.91 -4.29 -36.25
C ASN A 299 3.97 -3.48 -35.34
N GLY A 300 4.04 -2.13 -35.36
CA GLY A 300 3.25 -1.27 -34.47
C GLY A 300 1.75 -1.50 -34.52
N GLU A 301 1.20 -1.92 -35.66
CA GLU A 301 -0.22 -2.29 -35.82
C GLU A 301 -0.67 -3.44 -34.90
N SER A 302 0.27 -4.30 -34.48
CA SER A 302 0.01 -5.52 -33.70
C SER A 302 0.47 -5.45 -32.24
N ILE A 303 1.22 -4.42 -31.85
CA ILE A 303 1.67 -4.25 -30.47
C ILE A 303 0.44 -4.00 -29.60
N THR A 304 0.23 -4.83 -28.59
CA THR A 304 -0.89 -4.72 -27.64
C THR A 304 -0.57 -3.81 -26.47
N LEU A 305 -1.60 -3.26 -25.83
CA LEU A 305 -1.46 -2.51 -24.58
C LEU A 305 -0.72 -3.31 -23.49
N ARG A 306 -1.01 -4.61 -23.41
CA ARG A 306 -0.31 -5.57 -22.54
C ARG A 306 1.20 -5.58 -22.79
N GLN A 307 1.61 -5.66 -24.06
CA GLN A 307 3.02 -5.70 -24.44
C GLN A 307 3.75 -4.38 -24.12
N LEU A 308 3.04 -3.25 -24.19
CA LEU A 308 3.59 -1.97 -23.79
C LEU A 308 3.93 -1.97 -22.29
N LEU A 309 2.97 -2.35 -21.45
CA LEU A 309 3.08 -2.30 -19.99
C LEU A 309 4.04 -3.34 -19.38
N ASN A 310 4.24 -4.49 -20.02
CA ASN A 310 5.14 -5.53 -19.53
C ASN A 310 6.51 -5.56 -20.20
N GLY A 311 6.86 -4.55 -21.01
CA GLY A 311 8.18 -4.44 -21.67
C GLY A 311 8.43 -5.44 -22.81
N SER A 312 7.41 -6.13 -23.30
CA SER A 312 7.53 -7.07 -24.43
C SER A 312 7.13 -6.49 -25.80
N SER A 313 6.95 -5.17 -25.88
CA SER A 313 6.61 -4.45 -27.11
C SER A 313 7.77 -4.29 -28.09
N GLY A 314 9.00 -4.22 -27.57
CA GLY A 314 10.21 -3.91 -28.34
C GLY A 314 10.35 -2.45 -28.75
N ILE A 315 9.56 -1.55 -28.17
CA ILE A 315 9.70 -0.10 -28.35
C ILE A 315 10.89 0.40 -27.52
N PRO A 316 11.87 1.12 -28.11
CA PRO A 316 13.01 1.67 -27.37
C PRO A 316 12.59 2.71 -26.33
N SER A 317 13.41 2.86 -25.30
CA SER A 317 13.27 3.95 -24.33
C SER A 317 13.84 5.24 -24.91
N PHE A 318 13.08 6.34 -24.87
CA PHE A 318 13.49 7.64 -25.40
C PHE A 318 14.74 8.21 -24.71
N ASN A 319 14.98 7.85 -23.45
CA ASN A 319 16.10 8.37 -22.67
C ASN A 319 17.46 7.72 -23.01
N PHE A 320 17.53 6.95 -24.09
CA PHE A 320 18.76 6.39 -24.65
C PHE A 320 19.13 6.92 -26.04
N VAL A 321 18.39 7.90 -26.57
CA VAL A 321 18.68 8.53 -27.87
C VAL A 321 19.40 9.86 -27.71
N ASP A 322 20.13 10.28 -28.74
CA ASP A 322 20.94 11.51 -28.73
C ASP A 322 20.07 12.77 -28.61
N GLU A 323 18.89 12.76 -29.24
CA GLU A 323 17.94 13.88 -29.22
C GLU A 323 17.47 14.21 -27.80
N PHE A 324 17.29 13.19 -26.95
CA PHE A 324 16.94 13.38 -25.55
C PHE A 324 18.05 14.11 -24.79
N ILE A 325 19.31 13.70 -24.98
CA ILE A 325 20.46 14.33 -24.33
C ILE A 325 20.64 15.76 -24.83
N GLU A 326 20.43 16.01 -26.12
CA GLU A 326 20.47 17.35 -26.70
C GLU A 326 19.38 18.26 -26.10
N ASP A 327 18.12 17.80 -26.04
CA ASP A 327 17.01 18.59 -25.50
C ASP A 327 17.08 18.79 -23.98
N LEU A 328 17.69 17.86 -23.22
CA LEU A 328 18.02 18.10 -21.81
C LEU A 328 19.07 19.20 -21.67
N GLY A 329 20.17 19.12 -22.43
CA GLY A 329 21.26 20.10 -22.35
C GLY A 329 20.87 21.50 -22.85
N ASN A 330 19.85 21.59 -23.71
CA ASN A 330 19.27 22.83 -24.21
C ASN A 330 18.09 23.35 -23.38
N ASP A 331 17.73 22.66 -22.29
CA ASP A 331 16.63 23.04 -21.38
C ASP A 331 15.24 23.09 -22.06
N THR A 332 15.05 22.26 -23.09
CA THR A 332 13.83 22.20 -23.93
C THR A 332 13.00 20.95 -23.67
N PHE A 333 13.58 19.89 -23.09
CA PHE A 333 12.90 18.61 -22.86
C PHE A 333 11.61 18.74 -22.03
N ALA A 334 11.64 19.51 -20.95
CA ALA A 334 10.49 19.70 -20.06
C ALA A 334 9.23 20.28 -20.74
N ASN A 335 9.36 20.89 -21.93
CA ASN A 335 8.25 21.48 -22.67
C ASN A 335 7.64 20.54 -23.73
N LYS A 336 8.18 19.33 -23.88
CA LYS A 336 7.75 18.38 -24.91
C LYS A 336 6.44 17.71 -24.51
N SER A 337 5.54 17.56 -25.48
CA SER A 337 4.35 16.74 -25.29
C SER A 337 4.70 15.25 -25.25
N PRO A 338 3.84 14.39 -24.66
CA PRO A 338 3.98 12.94 -24.73
C PRO A 338 4.24 12.41 -26.16
N GLU A 339 3.54 12.93 -27.17
CA GLU A 339 3.73 12.55 -28.57
C GLU A 339 5.09 12.99 -29.15
N GLU A 340 5.58 14.17 -28.75
CA GLU A 340 6.91 14.65 -29.15
C GLU A 340 8.02 13.78 -28.55
N ILE A 341 7.86 13.33 -27.31
CA ILE A 341 8.80 12.41 -26.64
C ILE A 341 8.77 11.03 -27.30
N VAL A 342 7.58 10.50 -27.58
CA VAL A 342 7.41 9.22 -28.29
C VAL A 342 8.06 9.26 -29.68
N ALA A 343 8.07 10.43 -30.34
CA ALA A 343 8.67 10.59 -31.65
C ALA A 343 10.20 10.42 -31.69
N TYR A 344 10.90 10.52 -30.55
CA TYR A 344 12.34 10.31 -30.47
C TYR A 344 12.78 8.92 -30.93
N VAL A 345 11.91 7.93 -30.83
CA VAL A 345 12.25 6.53 -31.12
C VAL A 345 11.53 5.99 -32.36
N TYR A 346 10.95 6.86 -33.19
CA TYR A 346 10.30 6.45 -34.43
C TYR A 346 11.30 5.85 -35.42
N GLY A 347 10.92 4.70 -36.00
CA GLY A 347 11.75 3.99 -36.97
C GLY A 347 12.91 3.18 -36.37
N GLU A 348 13.17 3.31 -35.07
CA GLU A 348 14.24 2.59 -34.36
C GLU A 348 13.67 1.34 -33.66
N PRO A 349 13.94 0.12 -34.15
CA PRO A 349 13.70 -1.06 -33.34
C PRO A 349 14.86 -1.26 -32.36
N LEU A 350 14.57 -1.64 -31.12
CA LEU A 350 15.60 -2.23 -30.24
C LEU A 350 16.19 -3.51 -30.85
N PHE A 351 15.43 -4.19 -31.72
CA PHE A 351 15.75 -5.51 -32.22
C PHE A 351 15.98 -5.51 -33.75
N THR A 352 17.08 -4.89 -34.20
CA THR A 352 17.62 -5.22 -35.53
C THR A 352 18.51 -6.47 -35.44
N GLY A 353 17.91 -7.65 -35.66
CA GLY A 353 18.61 -8.91 -35.93
C GLY A 353 18.83 -9.85 -34.73
N PHE A 354 18.44 -11.13 -34.90
CA PHE A 354 18.52 -12.27 -33.94
C PHE A 354 17.55 -12.15 -32.74
N GLN A 355 16.63 -13.05 -32.36
CA GLN A 355 16.44 -14.51 -32.51
C GLN A 355 14.94 -14.89 -32.45
N SER A 356 14.62 -16.18 -32.58
CA SER A 356 13.29 -16.80 -32.53
C SER A 356 12.62 -16.89 -31.13
N THR A 357 13.00 -16.02 -30.20
CA THR A 357 12.48 -16.00 -28.81
C THR A 357 12.41 -14.55 -28.32
N PRO A 358 11.35 -14.14 -27.60
CA PRO A 358 11.12 -12.73 -27.27
C PRO A 358 12.19 -12.27 -26.27
N THR A 359 12.96 -11.24 -26.62
CA THR A 359 13.86 -10.57 -25.69
C THR A 359 13.12 -9.36 -25.13
N TRP A 360 12.62 -9.47 -23.91
CA TRP A 360 12.08 -8.35 -23.14
C TRP A 360 13.08 -7.19 -23.09
N ALA A 361 12.60 -5.95 -23.06
CA ALA A 361 13.44 -4.78 -22.84
C ALA A 361 12.71 -3.71 -22.03
N TYR A 362 13.42 -3.12 -21.09
CA TYR A 362 12.93 -1.99 -20.32
C TYR A 362 12.71 -0.77 -21.22
N THR A 363 11.59 -0.07 -21.03
CA THR A 363 11.24 1.08 -21.87
C THR A 363 10.33 2.06 -21.13
N ASN A 364 10.73 3.33 -21.05
CA ASN A 364 9.89 4.42 -20.56
C ASN A 364 8.86 4.86 -21.62
N THR A 365 9.21 4.73 -22.91
CA THR A 365 8.34 5.18 -24.00
C THR A 365 7.05 4.38 -24.06
N ALA A 366 7.10 3.08 -23.76
CA ALA A 366 5.92 2.23 -23.86
C ALA A 366 4.83 2.63 -22.86
N ASP A 367 5.18 3.05 -21.65
CA ASP A 367 4.21 3.55 -20.66
C ASP A 367 3.54 4.85 -21.11
N ILE A 368 4.29 5.75 -21.76
CA ILE A 368 3.73 6.98 -22.36
C ILE A 368 2.77 6.64 -23.51
N ILE A 369 3.09 5.65 -24.34
CA ILE A 369 2.18 5.18 -25.39
C ILE A 369 0.92 4.54 -24.76
N ALA A 370 1.09 3.75 -23.70
CA ALA A 370 -0.01 3.12 -22.98
C ALA A 370 -0.97 4.17 -22.40
N SER A 371 -0.44 5.26 -21.82
CA SER A 371 -1.28 6.37 -21.33
C SER A 371 -2.04 7.03 -22.47
N LEU A 372 -1.40 7.34 -23.60
CA LEU A 372 -2.06 7.91 -24.79
C LEU A 372 -3.18 7.00 -25.34
N MET A 373 -2.99 5.67 -25.31
CA MET A 373 -4.03 4.73 -25.71
C MET A 373 -5.24 4.79 -24.78
N VAL A 374 -5.00 4.90 -23.47
CA VAL A 374 -6.05 5.06 -22.46
C VAL A 374 -6.77 6.40 -22.60
N GLU A 375 -6.05 7.50 -22.81
CA GLU A 375 -6.63 8.83 -23.03
C GLU A 375 -7.51 8.85 -24.28
N GLN A 376 -7.06 8.22 -25.37
CA GLN A 376 -7.85 8.07 -26.59
C GLN A 376 -9.13 7.26 -26.35
N ALA A 377 -9.03 6.17 -25.58
CA ALA A 377 -10.16 5.27 -25.33
C ALA A 377 -11.21 5.88 -24.39
N THR A 378 -10.79 6.74 -23.48
CA THR A 378 -11.64 7.32 -22.42
C THR A 378 -12.08 8.75 -22.73
N GLY A 379 -11.31 9.50 -23.51
CA GLY A 379 -11.48 10.93 -23.72
C GLY A 379 -11.10 11.78 -22.50
N ARG A 380 -10.32 11.22 -21.56
CA ARG A 380 -9.91 11.86 -20.30
C ARG A 380 -8.39 11.86 -20.18
N ALA A 381 -7.84 12.87 -19.52
CA ALA A 381 -6.41 12.92 -19.24
C ALA A 381 -6.00 11.77 -18.31
N PHE A 382 -4.81 11.22 -18.52
CA PHE A 382 -4.30 10.09 -17.74
C PHE A 382 -4.09 10.47 -16.27
N SER A 383 -3.65 11.70 -16.00
CA SER A 383 -3.53 12.24 -14.65
C SER A 383 -4.85 12.21 -13.88
N GLU A 384 -5.95 12.64 -14.50
CA GLU A 384 -7.28 12.59 -13.87
C GLU A 384 -7.75 11.16 -13.60
N LEU A 385 -7.36 10.21 -14.46
CA LEU A 385 -7.70 8.80 -14.27
C LEU A 385 -6.89 8.20 -13.13
N MET A 386 -5.61 8.56 -12.99
CA MET A 386 -4.79 8.12 -11.86
C MET A 386 -5.31 8.70 -10.54
N GLU A 387 -5.63 9.99 -10.54
CA GLU A 387 -6.19 10.69 -9.39
C GLU A 387 -7.44 9.98 -8.87
N GLN A 388 -8.44 9.78 -9.73
CA GLN A 388 -9.74 9.26 -9.32
C GLN A 388 -9.80 7.76 -9.08
N ASN A 389 -8.90 6.98 -9.69
CA ASN A 389 -8.94 5.53 -9.57
C ASN A 389 -7.95 5.00 -8.54
N ILE A 390 -6.93 5.79 -8.17
CA ILE A 390 -5.81 5.35 -7.32
C ILE A 390 -5.59 6.31 -6.14
N ILE A 391 -5.33 7.60 -6.40
CA ILE A 391 -4.89 8.54 -5.35
C ILE A 391 -6.04 8.88 -4.39
N GLU A 392 -7.16 9.40 -4.90
CA GLU A 392 -8.32 9.77 -4.07
C GLU A 392 -8.93 8.57 -3.32
N PRO A 393 -9.13 7.37 -3.94
CA PRO A 393 -9.75 6.25 -3.23
C PRO A 393 -8.89 5.63 -2.13
N LEU A 394 -7.56 5.81 -2.19
CA LEU A 394 -6.63 5.29 -1.18
C LEU A 394 -6.20 6.35 -0.16
N GLY A 395 -6.71 7.58 -0.27
CA GLY A 395 -6.35 8.67 0.64
C GLY A 395 -4.85 8.99 0.63
N LEU A 396 -4.23 9.01 -0.57
CA LEU A 396 -2.80 9.27 -0.73
C LEU A 396 -2.54 10.79 -0.72
N ASP A 397 -2.63 11.40 0.45
CA ASP A 397 -2.64 12.86 0.65
C ASP A 397 -1.36 13.58 0.18
N ASP A 398 -0.22 12.90 0.17
CA ASP A 398 1.10 13.44 -0.24
C ASP A 398 1.50 13.00 -1.66
N THR A 399 0.58 12.39 -2.40
CA THR A 399 0.81 11.84 -3.74
C THR A 399 0.16 12.67 -4.84
N PHE A 400 0.93 13.01 -5.87
CA PHE A 400 0.41 13.73 -7.03
C PHE A 400 1.16 13.40 -8.32
N TYR A 401 0.51 13.65 -9.46
CA TYR A 401 1.04 13.39 -10.79
C TYR A 401 1.43 14.69 -11.52
N GLY A 402 2.66 14.75 -12.04
CA GLY A 402 3.15 15.82 -12.92
C GLY A 402 3.86 16.97 -12.19
N ILE A 403 4.06 18.09 -12.90
CA ILE A 403 4.71 19.28 -12.32
C ILE A 403 3.73 19.89 -11.32
N PRO A 404 4.08 20.00 -10.04
CA PRO A 404 3.21 20.70 -9.11
C PRO A 404 3.19 22.20 -9.50
N GLU A 405 2.01 22.83 -9.52
CA GLU A 405 1.88 24.27 -9.82
C GLU A 405 2.78 25.13 -8.90
N GLN A 406 3.00 24.63 -7.69
CA GLN A 406 3.96 25.12 -6.73
C GLN A 406 4.70 23.92 -6.12
N ILE A 407 6.03 23.97 -6.11
CA ILE A 407 6.85 22.96 -5.43
C ILE A 407 6.41 22.87 -3.96
N PRO A 408 6.02 21.68 -3.45
CA PRO A 408 5.63 21.52 -2.05
C PRO A 408 6.76 21.93 -1.10
N ASP A 409 6.41 22.58 0.02
CA ASP A 409 7.39 23.01 1.02
C ASP A 409 8.12 21.83 1.69
N ASN A 410 7.47 20.66 1.73
CA ASN A 410 8.02 19.40 2.24
C ASN A 410 8.69 18.53 1.14
N LEU A 411 8.91 19.02 -0.09
CA LEU A 411 9.71 18.30 -1.08
C LEU A 411 11.18 18.23 -0.63
N ALA A 412 11.74 17.02 -0.54
CA ALA A 412 13.16 16.84 -0.26
C ALA A 412 14.01 17.32 -1.45
N SER A 413 15.11 18.03 -1.20
CA SER A 413 16.06 18.37 -2.26
C SER A 413 16.68 17.12 -2.88
N SER A 414 16.82 17.07 -4.20
CA SER A 414 17.40 15.95 -4.94
C SER A 414 18.89 16.15 -5.21
N TYR A 415 19.69 15.11 -5.03
CA TYR A 415 21.16 15.18 -5.11
C TYR A 415 21.75 14.18 -6.09
N THR A 416 22.69 14.60 -6.95
CA THR A 416 23.34 13.67 -7.89
C THR A 416 24.82 13.97 -8.10
N ASP A 417 25.60 12.93 -8.42
CA ASP A 417 27.00 13.05 -8.86
C ASP A 417 27.16 12.86 -10.38
N LEU A 418 26.03 12.83 -11.12
CA LEU A 418 25.98 12.53 -12.55
C LEU A 418 26.07 13.77 -13.43
N PHE A 419 25.48 14.88 -12.99
CA PHE A 419 25.33 16.10 -13.76
C PHE A 419 25.62 17.31 -12.87
N ASP A 420 26.16 18.36 -13.48
CA ASP A 420 26.21 19.66 -12.82
C ASP A 420 24.82 20.32 -12.78
N THR A 421 24.68 21.40 -12.00
CA THR A 421 23.44 22.22 -11.93
C THR A 421 22.92 22.75 -13.29
N SER A 422 23.70 22.64 -14.38
CA SER A 422 23.29 22.99 -15.75
C SER A 422 22.83 21.80 -16.60
N GLY A 423 22.74 20.59 -16.01
CA GLY A 423 22.34 19.36 -16.69
C GLY A 423 23.43 18.74 -17.56
N LYS A 424 24.69 19.21 -17.45
CA LYS A 424 25.82 18.63 -18.18
C LYS A 424 26.46 17.54 -17.36
N PHE A 425 26.76 16.41 -17.99
CA PHE A 425 27.52 15.34 -17.35
C PHE A 425 28.85 15.90 -16.82
N SER A 426 29.03 15.83 -15.50
CA SER A 426 30.24 16.28 -14.80
C SER A 426 31.25 15.13 -14.70
N GLU A 427 32.50 15.47 -14.35
CA GLU A 427 33.45 14.42 -13.95
C GLU A 427 32.98 13.82 -12.63
N PHE A 428 32.86 12.48 -12.56
CA PHE A 428 32.50 11.73 -11.37
C PHE A 428 33.52 11.95 -10.24
N ASP A 429 33.34 13.00 -9.45
CA ASP A 429 34.22 13.36 -8.33
C ASP A 429 33.68 12.89 -6.97
N GLY A 430 32.48 12.30 -6.97
CA GLY A 430 31.79 11.77 -5.79
C GLY A 430 31.15 12.85 -4.91
N VAL A 431 31.17 14.11 -5.34
CA VAL A 431 30.48 15.22 -4.69
C VAL A 431 29.08 15.31 -5.26
N VAL A 432 28.07 15.28 -4.40
CA VAL A 432 26.68 15.42 -4.84
C VAL A 432 26.31 16.90 -5.02
N GLU A 433 25.63 17.21 -6.12
CA GLU A 433 25.09 18.55 -6.42
C GLU A 433 23.57 18.58 -6.21
N ASP A 434 23.05 19.71 -5.72
CA ASP A 434 21.61 19.95 -5.64
C ASP A 434 21.04 20.17 -7.05
N VAL A 435 20.24 19.22 -7.52
CA VAL A 435 19.59 19.25 -8.84
C VAL A 435 18.07 19.37 -8.73
N THR A 436 17.53 19.79 -7.60
CA THR A 436 16.08 19.77 -7.29
C THR A 436 15.24 20.46 -8.37
N GLN A 437 15.66 21.68 -8.77
CA GLN A 437 14.94 22.45 -9.78
C GLN A 437 15.02 21.80 -11.18
N PHE A 438 16.16 21.17 -11.49
CA PHE A 438 16.34 20.45 -12.74
C PHE A 438 15.51 19.17 -12.77
N ASP A 439 15.50 18.41 -11.67
CA ASP A 439 14.77 17.15 -11.55
C ASP A 439 13.26 17.39 -11.67
N VAL A 440 12.67 18.21 -10.79
CA VAL A 440 11.22 18.51 -10.78
C VAL A 440 10.72 18.98 -12.14
N LYS A 441 11.51 19.85 -12.79
CA LYS A 441 11.19 20.39 -14.11
C LYS A 441 11.15 19.31 -15.18
N ASN A 442 12.14 18.41 -15.22
CA ASN A 442 12.29 17.46 -16.33
C ASN A 442 11.58 16.12 -16.09
N ILE A 443 11.52 15.63 -14.85
CA ILE A 443 10.96 14.32 -14.54
C ILE A 443 9.47 14.24 -14.85
N SER A 444 8.76 15.36 -14.73
CA SER A 444 7.33 15.40 -15.04
C SER A 444 7.02 15.16 -16.52
N ALA A 445 7.95 15.48 -17.43
CA ALA A 445 7.81 15.18 -18.85
C ALA A 445 7.92 13.67 -19.16
N PHE A 446 8.45 12.86 -18.23
CA PHE A 446 8.43 11.40 -18.35
C PHE A 446 7.00 10.83 -18.21
N ALA A 447 6.02 11.65 -17.81
CA ALA A 447 4.60 11.31 -17.75
C ALA A 447 4.35 9.95 -17.06
N ALA A 448 3.56 9.07 -17.67
CA ALA A 448 3.16 7.78 -17.13
C ALA A 448 4.33 6.81 -16.85
N SER A 449 5.56 7.18 -17.21
CA SER A 449 6.74 6.39 -16.88
C SER A 449 7.45 6.80 -15.58
N ALA A 450 7.34 8.06 -15.13
CA ALA A 450 8.08 8.54 -13.94
C ALA A 450 7.55 9.82 -13.24
N ALA A 451 6.40 10.38 -13.63
CA ALA A 451 5.96 11.71 -13.18
C ALA A 451 5.23 11.76 -11.83
N VAL A 452 5.16 10.67 -11.05
CA VAL A 452 4.52 10.69 -9.73
C VAL A 452 5.51 11.17 -8.67
N PHE A 453 5.00 12.01 -7.78
CA PHE A 453 5.63 12.40 -6.52
C PHE A 453 4.80 11.85 -5.37
N SER A 454 5.46 11.46 -4.29
CA SER A 454 4.82 10.83 -3.13
C SER A 454 5.79 10.82 -1.93
N ASP A 455 5.29 10.45 -0.76
CA ASP A 455 6.11 10.12 0.40
C ASP A 455 6.24 8.58 0.57
N ALA A 456 6.99 8.13 1.59
CA ALA A 456 7.19 6.70 1.78
C ALA A 456 5.93 5.98 2.29
N ASP A 457 5.05 6.68 3.01
CA ASP A 457 3.83 6.10 3.55
C ASP A 457 2.82 5.81 2.45
N ASP A 458 2.52 6.80 1.62
CA ASP A 458 1.57 6.68 0.52
C ASP A 458 2.00 5.61 -0.47
N VAL A 459 3.29 5.50 -0.77
CA VAL A 459 3.81 4.39 -1.60
C VAL A 459 3.61 3.05 -0.90
N ALA A 460 3.78 2.96 0.42
CA ALA A 460 3.50 1.73 1.17
C ALA A 460 2.00 1.39 1.19
N ARG A 461 1.11 2.37 1.37
CA ARG A 461 -0.35 2.26 1.25
C ARG A 461 -0.76 1.74 -0.12
N PHE A 462 -0.28 2.39 -1.18
CA PHE A 462 -0.49 1.95 -2.55
C PHE A 462 0.00 0.51 -2.76
N THR A 463 1.19 0.17 -2.24
CA THR A 463 1.77 -1.17 -2.39
C THR A 463 0.92 -2.24 -1.71
N GLN A 464 0.45 -1.99 -0.48
CA GLN A 464 -0.42 -2.93 0.22
C GLN A 464 -1.74 -3.11 -0.53
N ALA A 465 -2.40 -2.01 -0.90
CA ALA A 465 -3.67 -2.07 -1.59
C ALA A 465 -3.57 -2.77 -2.97
N LEU A 466 -2.46 -2.54 -3.67
CA LEU A 466 -2.16 -3.15 -4.97
C LEU A 466 -2.05 -4.67 -4.89
N PHE A 467 -1.39 -5.20 -3.86
CA PHE A 467 -1.04 -6.63 -3.77
C PHE A 467 -1.94 -7.45 -2.83
N ARG A 468 -2.61 -6.84 -1.85
CA ARG A 468 -3.59 -7.50 -0.98
C ARG A 468 -4.97 -7.69 -1.64
N GLY A 469 -5.15 -7.14 -2.84
CA GLY A 469 -6.40 -7.29 -3.60
C GLY A 469 -7.48 -6.29 -3.22
N GLU A 470 -7.09 -5.17 -2.59
CA GLU A 470 -7.99 -4.10 -2.15
C GLU A 470 -8.24 -3.09 -3.30
N LEU A 471 -7.27 -2.92 -4.20
CA LEU A 471 -7.36 -1.92 -5.28
C LEU A 471 -7.98 -2.44 -6.60
N LEU A 472 -7.60 -3.66 -6.98
CA LEU A 472 -7.90 -4.27 -8.28
C LEU A 472 -8.80 -5.49 -8.12
N SER A 473 -9.69 -5.72 -9.10
CA SER A 473 -10.41 -6.99 -9.17
C SER A 473 -9.42 -8.17 -9.29
N LYS A 474 -9.81 -9.35 -8.80
CA LYS A 474 -8.97 -10.56 -8.89
C LYS A 474 -8.44 -10.85 -10.30
N ALA A 475 -9.24 -10.59 -11.33
CA ALA A 475 -8.81 -10.79 -12.71
C ALA A 475 -7.69 -9.81 -13.10
N SER A 476 -7.86 -8.52 -12.79
CA SER A 476 -6.83 -7.50 -13.03
C SER A 476 -5.60 -7.70 -12.18
N ALA A 477 -5.74 -8.05 -10.90
CA ALA A 477 -4.62 -8.35 -10.02
C ALA A 477 -3.78 -9.52 -10.57
N ASN A 478 -4.43 -10.57 -11.09
CA ASN A 478 -3.72 -11.66 -11.78
C ASN A 478 -2.98 -11.19 -13.04
N GLU A 479 -3.51 -10.21 -13.76
CA GLU A 479 -2.87 -9.65 -14.95
C GLU A 479 -1.69 -8.74 -14.61
N LEU A 480 -1.79 -7.99 -13.51
CA LEU A 480 -0.70 -7.15 -12.98
C LEU A 480 0.58 -7.99 -12.76
N VAL A 481 0.41 -9.17 -12.16
CA VAL A 481 1.50 -10.11 -11.84
C VAL A 481 1.60 -11.28 -12.83
N ASN A 482 1.06 -11.11 -14.04
CA ASN A 482 1.25 -12.07 -15.13
C ASN A 482 2.63 -11.84 -15.78
N PHE A 483 3.66 -12.34 -15.11
CA PHE A 483 5.04 -12.00 -15.44
C PHE A 483 5.55 -12.63 -16.74
N VAL A 484 6.29 -11.84 -17.53
CA VAL A 484 7.10 -12.30 -18.66
C VAL A 484 8.58 -12.39 -18.30
N ASP A 485 9.30 -13.31 -18.92
CA ASP A 485 10.75 -13.47 -18.70
C ASP A 485 11.52 -12.25 -19.22
N THR A 486 12.40 -11.68 -18.39
CA THR A 486 13.25 -10.55 -18.78
C THR A 486 14.46 -10.96 -19.63
N GLY A 487 14.76 -12.26 -19.71
CA GLY A 487 15.98 -12.79 -20.30
C GLY A 487 17.24 -12.54 -19.47
N SER A 488 17.08 -12.01 -18.25
CA SER A 488 18.19 -11.79 -17.31
C SER A 488 18.77 -13.11 -16.79
N THR A 489 20.08 -13.13 -16.52
CA THR A 489 20.77 -14.31 -15.96
C THR A 489 20.27 -14.70 -14.58
N ASN A 490 19.66 -13.75 -13.88
CA ASN A 490 19.18 -13.92 -12.52
C ASN A 490 17.73 -14.41 -12.48
N GLY A 491 17.09 -14.60 -13.65
CA GLY A 491 15.73 -15.14 -13.75
C GLY A 491 14.63 -14.13 -13.39
N ASN A 492 14.92 -12.83 -13.42
CA ASN A 492 13.92 -11.81 -13.16
C ASN A 492 12.79 -11.88 -14.18
N ARG A 493 11.57 -11.61 -13.73
CA ARG A 493 10.38 -11.55 -14.57
C ARG A 493 9.67 -10.20 -14.36
N TYR A 494 8.90 -9.75 -15.34
CA TYR A 494 8.28 -8.41 -15.32
C TYR A 494 6.80 -8.48 -15.66
N GLY A 495 5.98 -7.84 -14.82
CA GLY A 495 4.52 -7.74 -14.93
C GLY A 495 4.13 -6.39 -15.52
N LEU A 496 2.96 -5.88 -15.17
CA LEU A 496 2.51 -4.54 -15.57
C LEU A 496 3.05 -3.51 -14.57
N GLY A 497 4.31 -3.12 -14.73
CA GLY A 497 5.00 -2.17 -13.84
C GLY A 497 5.58 -2.80 -12.56
N VAL A 498 5.58 -4.12 -12.43
CA VAL A 498 6.06 -4.87 -11.26
C VAL A 498 7.20 -5.79 -11.65
N LEU A 499 8.32 -5.73 -10.94
CA LEU A 499 9.43 -6.66 -11.12
C LEU A 499 9.28 -7.82 -10.13
N GLU A 500 9.47 -9.04 -10.60
CA GLU A 500 9.63 -10.21 -9.74
C GLU A 500 11.08 -10.69 -9.85
N ALA A 501 11.78 -10.73 -8.72
CA ALA A 501 13.10 -11.33 -8.64
C ALA A 501 12.97 -12.70 -7.94
N PRO A 502 13.51 -13.77 -8.53
CA PRO A 502 13.49 -15.08 -7.88
C PRO A 502 14.55 -15.07 -6.79
N ASN A 503 14.11 -15.14 -5.53
CA ASN A 503 14.86 -15.43 -4.30
C ASN A 503 16.40 -15.43 -4.51
N VAL A 504 16.96 -14.23 -4.69
CA VAL A 504 18.40 -14.08 -4.97
C VAL A 504 19.12 -14.33 -3.64
N GLU A 505 20.31 -14.93 -3.68
CA GLU A 505 21.14 -15.35 -2.54
C GLU A 505 21.36 -14.33 -1.39
N ILE A 506 20.86 -13.10 -1.54
CA ILE A 506 20.94 -12.00 -0.57
C ILE A 506 19.97 -12.22 0.61
N LEU A 507 18.82 -12.90 0.41
CA LEU A 507 17.79 -13.03 1.45
C LEU A 507 17.04 -14.37 1.37
N PRO A 508 16.92 -15.16 2.46
CA PRO A 508 16.35 -16.52 2.43
C PRO A 508 14.81 -16.61 2.34
N TRP A 509 14.10 -15.50 2.08
CA TRP A 509 12.70 -15.33 2.49
C TRP A 509 11.62 -15.65 1.43
N GLY A 510 11.95 -15.89 0.16
CA GLY A 510 10.96 -16.37 -0.83
C GLY A 510 10.89 -15.54 -2.11
N ARG A 511 9.73 -15.53 -2.78
CA ARG A 511 9.55 -14.65 -3.94
C ARG A 511 9.39 -13.22 -3.48
N GLU A 512 10.01 -12.30 -4.20
CA GLU A 512 9.89 -10.86 -3.95
C GLU A 512 9.29 -10.14 -5.15
N TRP A 513 8.36 -9.24 -4.86
CA TRP A 513 7.86 -8.27 -5.82
C TRP A 513 8.45 -6.91 -5.50
N LEU A 514 9.04 -6.29 -6.52
CA LEU A 514 9.85 -5.08 -6.41
C LEU A 514 9.24 -3.98 -7.27
N LEU A 515 9.12 -2.79 -6.67
CA LEU A 515 8.91 -1.53 -7.38
C LEU A 515 10.22 -0.75 -7.27
N ILE A 516 10.77 -0.29 -8.40
CA ILE A 516 12.08 0.37 -8.43
C ILE A 516 11.97 1.63 -9.28
N GLY A 517 12.49 2.73 -8.75
CA GLY A 517 12.54 4.03 -9.40
C GLY A 517 13.92 4.66 -9.27
N ASP A 518 14.47 5.16 -10.37
CA ASP A 518 15.63 6.05 -10.37
C ASP A 518 15.30 7.26 -11.26
N ALA A 519 15.44 8.46 -10.72
CA ALA A 519 15.34 9.74 -11.43
C ALA A 519 16.72 10.39 -11.55
N PHE A 520 16.79 11.72 -11.67
CA PHE A 520 18.07 12.43 -11.78
C PHE A 520 18.80 12.50 -10.44
N GLY A 521 18.09 12.84 -9.37
CA GLY A 521 18.59 12.96 -8.00
C GLY A 521 17.74 12.24 -6.95
N TYR A 522 16.79 11.40 -7.36
CA TYR A 522 16.02 10.52 -6.46
C TYR A 522 16.20 9.05 -6.81
N SER A 523 16.17 8.19 -5.80
CA SER A 523 16.07 6.74 -5.94
C SER A 523 15.00 6.21 -4.99
N SER A 524 14.26 5.21 -5.44
CA SER A 524 13.10 4.68 -4.74
C SER A 524 13.06 3.16 -4.91
N ARG A 525 12.82 2.44 -3.82
CA ARG A 525 12.62 0.99 -3.86
C ARG A 525 11.50 0.59 -2.93
N THR A 526 10.64 -0.31 -3.38
CA THR A 526 9.68 -0.99 -2.53
C THR A 526 9.81 -2.48 -2.72
N LEU A 527 9.99 -3.20 -1.61
CA LEU A 527 9.88 -4.64 -1.52
C LEU A 527 8.48 -5.02 -1.04
N TYR A 528 7.90 -6.07 -1.61
CA TYR A 528 6.73 -6.76 -1.10
C TYR A 528 6.95 -8.28 -1.09
N LEU A 529 6.62 -8.93 0.03
CA LEU A 529 6.73 -10.37 0.23
C LEU A 529 5.33 -11.04 0.20
N PRO A 530 4.89 -11.57 -0.96
CA PRO A 530 3.56 -12.17 -1.11
C PRO A 530 3.38 -13.46 -0.31
N ASP A 531 4.46 -14.22 -0.09
CA ASP A 531 4.39 -15.52 0.60
C ASP A 531 4.43 -15.36 2.14
N ASP A 532 4.85 -14.20 2.66
CA ASP A 532 5.00 -13.89 4.10
C ASP A 532 3.88 -13.01 4.66
N GLY A 533 2.66 -13.11 4.14
CA GLY A 533 1.51 -12.35 4.66
C GLY A 533 1.52 -10.85 4.32
N GLY A 534 2.32 -10.45 3.32
CA GLY A 534 2.29 -9.10 2.76
C GLY A 534 3.15 -8.09 3.50
N TYR A 535 4.30 -8.50 4.03
CA TYR A 535 5.33 -7.54 4.46
C TYR A 535 5.71 -6.63 3.29
N SER A 536 5.81 -5.32 3.54
CA SER A 536 6.40 -4.37 2.59
C SER A 536 7.43 -3.46 3.22
N ASN A 537 8.40 -3.03 2.43
CA ASN A 537 9.41 -2.06 2.83
C ASN A 537 9.70 -1.09 1.69
N THR A 538 9.23 0.14 1.83
CA THR A 538 9.46 1.26 0.91
C THR A 538 10.60 2.12 1.44
N VAL A 539 11.56 2.46 0.59
CA VAL A 539 12.70 3.32 0.89
C VAL A 539 12.79 4.39 -0.21
N LEU A 540 12.73 5.66 0.16
CA LEU A 540 12.92 6.79 -0.73
C LEU A 540 14.20 7.53 -0.33
N VAL A 541 15.04 7.82 -1.32
CA VAL A 541 16.36 8.40 -1.14
C VAL A 541 16.47 9.65 -2.00
N ASN A 542 16.91 10.75 -1.40
CA ASN A 542 17.07 12.01 -2.12
C ASN A 542 18.43 12.13 -2.81
N SER A 543 18.99 10.99 -3.25
CA SER A 543 20.23 11.00 -4.00
C SER A 543 20.34 9.84 -5.00
N VAL A 544 21.07 10.10 -6.09
CA VAL A 544 21.65 9.08 -6.97
C VAL A 544 23.16 9.28 -6.98
N ASN A 545 23.92 8.23 -6.65
CA ASN A 545 25.39 8.25 -6.71
C ASN A 545 25.89 7.03 -7.50
N ARG A 546 26.33 7.25 -8.75
CA ARG A 546 26.78 6.15 -9.63
C ARG A 546 28.25 5.85 -9.50
N SER A 547 29.09 6.80 -9.11
CA SER A 547 30.54 6.57 -9.01
C SER A 547 30.89 5.55 -7.92
N ALA A 548 30.04 5.43 -6.89
CA ALA A 548 30.27 4.56 -5.74
C ALA A 548 29.19 3.48 -5.52
N LEU A 549 28.14 3.40 -6.34
CA LEU A 549 26.99 2.46 -6.19
C LEU A 549 26.37 2.47 -4.77
N LYS A 550 26.54 3.59 -4.04
CA LYS A 550 26.17 3.73 -2.62
C LYS A 550 24.68 3.58 -2.41
N VAL A 551 23.87 4.20 -3.26
CA VAL A 551 22.41 4.26 -3.09
C VAL A 551 21.76 2.89 -3.29
N GLN A 552 22.21 2.13 -4.29
CA GLN A 552 21.74 0.76 -4.49
C GLN A 552 22.14 -0.14 -3.32
N SER A 553 23.41 -0.09 -2.92
CA SER A 553 23.92 -0.89 -1.81
C SER A 553 23.24 -0.52 -0.48
N PHE A 554 22.93 0.76 -0.28
CA PHE A 554 22.16 1.26 0.85
C PHE A 554 20.76 0.65 0.87
N ALA A 555 20.02 0.75 -0.23
CA ALA A 555 18.65 0.26 -0.31
C ALA A 555 18.58 -1.26 -0.05
N ASP A 556 19.51 -2.03 -0.63
CA ASP A 556 19.59 -3.48 -0.40
C ASP A 556 19.93 -3.79 1.07
N ALA A 557 20.87 -3.06 1.68
CA ALA A 557 21.29 -3.27 3.07
C ALA A 557 20.22 -2.87 4.09
N ILE A 558 19.51 -1.76 3.88
CA ILE A 558 18.45 -1.33 4.80
C ILE A 558 17.23 -2.27 4.70
N ILE A 559 16.90 -2.75 3.50
CA ILE A 559 15.85 -3.75 3.31
C ILE A 559 16.23 -5.05 4.04
N ALA A 560 17.44 -5.56 3.83
CA ALA A 560 17.92 -6.78 4.48
C ALA A 560 17.90 -6.67 6.01
N SER A 561 18.46 -5.59 6.55
CA SER A 561 18.53 -5.40 8.00
C SER A 561 17.17 -5.13 8.67
N SER A 562 16.22 -4.57 7.94
CA SER A 562 14.84 -4.41 8.42
C SER A 562 14.11 -5.76 8.44
N LEU A 563 14.36 -6.63 7.47
CA LEU A 563 13.79 -7.99 7.46
C LEU A 563 14.32 -8.82 8.63
N GLU A 564 15.60 -8.70 8.98
CA GLU A 564 16.16 -9.35 10.19
C GLU A 564 15.37 -8.93 11.44
N VAL A 565 15.09 -7.62 11.59
CA VAL A 565 14.33 -7.07 12.72
C VAL A 565 12.89 -7.58 12.72
N ALA A 566 12.23 -7.64 11.55
CA ALA A 566 10.89 -8.18 11.42
C ALA A 566 10.83 -9.65 11.82
N PHE A 567 11.67 -10.50 11.22
CA PHE A 567 11.60 -11.95 11.40
C PHE A 567 12.19 -12.47 12.71
N ASP A 568 13.06 -11.72 13.38
CA ASP A 568 13.46 -12.00 14.77
C ASP A 568 12.32 -11.78 15.78
N ASP A 569 11.33 -10.95 15.42
CA ASP A 569 10.12 -10.72 16.23
C ASP A 569 8.94 -11.61 15.81
N PHE A 570 8.80 -11.92 14.51
CA PHE A 570 7.81 -12.85 13.93
C PHE A 570 8.10 -14.33 14.16
N SER A 571 8.89 -14.73 15.17
CA SER A 571 8.82 -16.12 15.60
C SER A 571 7.36 -16.39 15.98
N ILE A 572 6.65 -17.18 15.17
CA ILE A 572 5.26 -17.62 15.41
C ILE A 572 5.12 -18.12 16.86
N ASP A 573 6.21 -18.67 17.41
CA ASP A 573 6.35 -19.07 18.80
C ASP A 573 6.12 -17.94 19.84
N LYS A 574 6.43 -16.67 19.54
CA LYS A 574 6.22 -15.53 20.46
C LYS A 574 4.78 -15.02 20.47
N LEU A 575 4.14 -14.88 19.30
CA LEU A 575 2.73 -14.47 19.20
C LEU A 575 1.80 -15.54 19.79
N VAL A 576 2.10 -16.83 19.54
CA VAL A 576 1.41 -17.96 20.18
C VAL A 576 1.70 -18.03 21.69
N MET A 577 2.91 -17.66 22.15
CA MET A 577 3.19 -17.57 23.59
C MET A 577 2.52 -16.38 24.28
N GLN A 578 2.36 -15.23 23.63
CA GLN A 578 1.71 -14.06 24.22
C GLN A 578 0.19 -14.23 24.31
N ALA A 579 -0.44 -14.94 23.37
CA ALA A 579 -1.85 -15.33 23.45
C ALA A 579 -2.11 -16.45 24.49
N ALA A 580 -1.07 -17.13 24.96
CA ALA A 580 -1.13 -18.25 25.90
C ALA A 580 -0.79 -17.89 27.37
N ILE A 581 -0.51 -16.61 27.66
CA ILE A 581 -0.30 -16.07 29.01
C ILE A 581 -1.49 -15.17 29.34
#